data_AF-R7V670-F1
#
_entry.id   AF-R7V670-F1
#
_cell.length_a   1.000
_cell.length_b   1.000
_cell.length_c   1.000
_cell.angle_alpha   90.00
_cell.angle_beta   90.00
_cell.angle_gamma   90.00
#
_symmetry.space_group_name_H-M   'P 1'
#
loop_
_entity.id
_entity.type
_entity.pdbx_description
1 polymer ?
#
loop_
_entity_poly.entity_id
_entity_poly.type
_entity_poly.pdbx_seq_one_letter_code
_entity_poly.pdbx_strand_id
1 'polypeptide(L)'
;MSERNFTTEPASSQAAFDGLGMMEAVARELKMESQSPGASSGGHAFSFSRTSSTGSVHQISCSSASSAHNTDDEDSDGTTKAAISYKDRRREAHTQAEQKRRDAIKKGYEDLQNVVPMCQQPDALGSQKLSKAAILQKSIDYVQYLIQQKKKQEEEVESLRKEVMALKIMKANYEHIVKAHQNTPQQGKHQVSDEVKFQVFQGLMDNLFQSFNASISVANFAELSGCVFSWLEEYCKPQTLRELTLGILRQLNNQLHH
;
A
#
# COMPACT_ATOMS: atom_id res chain seq x y z
N MET A 1 64.09 -37.95 -3.75
CA MET A 1 63.66 -36.65 -4.30
C MET A 1 62.17 -36.76 -4.53
N SER A 2 61.37 -36.15 -3.65
CA SER A 2 59.93 -36.36 -3.56
C SER A 2 59.16 -35.33 -4.39
N GLU A 3 58.25 -35.83 -5.22
CA GLU A 3 57.24 -35.06 -5.94
C GLU A 3 56.18 -34.54 -4.95
N ARG A 4 55.82 -33.25 -5.06
CA ARG A 4 54.73 -32.64 -4.30
C ARG A 4 53.54 -32.37 -5.22
N ASN A 5 52.51 -33.19 -5.09
CA ASN A 5 51.17 -32.93 -5.63
C ASN A 5 50.54 -31.74 -4.87
N PHE A 6 50.05 -30.74 -5.60
CA PHE A 6 49.24 -29.66 -5.07
C PHE A 6 47.78 -29.91 -5.48
N THR A 7 46.96 -30.34 -4.52
CA THR A 7 45.52 -30.49 -4.68
C THR A 7 44.86 -29.12 -4.53
N THR A 8 44.23 -28.62 -5.60
CA THR A 8 43.33 -27.46 -5.57
C THR A 8 41.93 -27.87 -5.09
N GLU A 9 41.49 -27.33 -3.96
CA GLU A 9 40.10 -27.37 -3.50
C GLU A 9 39.22 -26.32 -4.23
N PRO A 10 37.90 -26.55 -4.40
CA PRO A 10 37.03 -25.65 -5.14
C PRO A 10 36.34 -24.61 -4.24
N ALA A 11 36.60 -23.32 -4.48
CA ALA A 11 36.00 -22.17 -3.78
C ALA A 11 34.48 -21.93 -4.04
N SER A 12 33.80 -22.84 -4.74
CA SER A 12 32.41 -22.65 -5.19
C SER A 12 31.36 -22.92 -4.09
N SER A 13 31.69 -23.77 -3.10
CA SER A 13 30.72 -24.19 -2.08
C SER A 13 30.51 -23.15 -0.96
N GLN A 14 31.52 -22.33 -0.68
CA GLN A 14 31.47 -21.35 0.41
C GLN A 14 30.53 -20.17 0.08
N ALA A 15 30.50 -19.72 -1.17
CA ALA A 15 29.64 -18.61 -1.60
C ALA A 15 28.14 -18.97 -1.59
N ALA A 16 27.80 -20.25 -1.80
CA ALA A 16 26.43 -20.72 -1.74
C ALA A 16 25.90 -20.84 -0.29
N PHE A 17 26.79 -21.17 0.66
CA PHE A 17 26.44 -21.27 2.08
C PHE A 17 26.14 -19.90 2.70
N ASP A 18 26.87 -18.87 2.28
CA ASP A 18 26.64 -17.49 2.73
C ASP A 18 25.35 -16.87 2.15
N GLY A 19 24.93 -17.27 0.94
CA GLY A 19 23.70 -16.81 0.31
C GLY A 19 22.42 -17.25 1.04
N LEU A 20 22.41 -18.46 1.62
CA LEU A 20 21.33 -18.96 2.47
C LEU A 20 21.28 -18.24 3.82
N GLY A 21 22.46 -17.97 4.42
CA GLY A 21 22.57 -17.21 5.67
C GLY A 21 22.06 -15.77 5.53
N MET A 22 22.24 -15.14 4.37
CA MET A 22 21.74 -13.78 4.10
C MET A 22 20.21 -13.74 3.93
N MET A 23 19.61 -14.72 3.24
CA MET A 23 18.14 -14.84 3.19
C MET A 23 17.55 -15.05 4.59
N GLU A 24 18.22 -15.84 5.43
CA GLU A 24 17.80 -16.07 6.81
C GLU A 24 18.01 -14.83 7.70
N ALA A 25 19.10 -14.07 7.51
CA ALA A 25 19.35 -12.83 8.23
C ALA A 25 18.34 -11.73 7.87
N VAL A 26 18.02 -11.58 6.58
CA VAL A 26 16.95 -10.69 6.11
C VAL A 26 15.59 -11.16 6.65
N ALA A 27 15.31 -12.46 6.66
CA ALA A 27 14.09 -13.00 7.27
C ALA A 27 14.01 -12.76 8.79
N ARG A 28 15.15 -12.78 9.50
CA ARG A 28 15.25 -12.50 10.95
C ARG A 28 15.08 -11.00 11.24
N GLU A 29 15.64 -10.12 10.42
CA GLU A 29 15.46 -8.67 10.53
C GLU A 29 14.00 -8.27 10.23
N LEU A 30 13.35 -8.94 9.28
CA LEU A 30 11.91 -8.81 8.99
C LEU A 30 11.01 -9.26 10.16
N LYS A 31 11.43 -10.23 10.98
CA LYS A 31 10.69 -10.68 12.16
C LYS A 31 10.79 -9.70 13.33
N MET A 32 11.83 -8.87 13.35
CA MET A 32 12.01 -7.78 14.31
C MET A 32 11.25 -6.50 13.89
N GLU A 33 11.21 -6.16 12.60
CA GLU A 33 10.53 -4.95 12.11
C GLU A 33 8.99 -5.13 12.01
N SER A 34 8.49 -6.37 11.98
CA SER A 34 7.06 -6.68 12.14
C SER A 34 6.57 -6.58 13.59
N GLN A 35 7.45 -6.26 14.56
CA GLN A 35 7.09 -6.06 15.96
C GLN A 35 7.75 -4.79 16.55
N SER A 36 7.11 -3.62 16.35
CA SER A 36 7.29 -2.48 17.26
C SER A 36 6.13 -1.45 17.15
N PRO A 37 5.92 -0.58 18.15
CA PRO A 37 4.72 -0.63 18.99
C PRO A 37 3.74 0.54 18.74
N GLY A 38 2.44 0.22 18.79
CA GLY A 38 1.31 1.16 18.69
C GLY A 38 0.53 0.93 17.39
N ALA A 39 -0.71 0.45 17.37
CA ALA A 39 -1.79 0.63 18.33
C ALA A 39 -2.44 -0.71 18.72
N SER A 40 -2.72 -0.86 20.01
CA SER A 40 -3.73 -1.80 20.50
C SER A 40 -5.08 -1.42 19.90
N SER A 41 -5.50 -2.11 18.85
CA SER A 41 -6.92 -2.22 18.51
C SER A 41 -7.27 -3.70 18.58
N GLY A 42 -7.48 -4.17 19.81
CA GLY A 42 -8.09 -5.46 20.06
C GLY A 42 -9.37 -5.57 19.26
N GLY A 43 -9.58 -6.73 18.64
CA GLY A 43 -10.83 -7.08 17.99
C GLY A 43 -11.95 -7.02 19.02
N HIS A 44 -12.65 -5.90 19.06
CA HIS A 44 -13.95 -5.82 19.69
C HIS A 44 -14.95 -6.43 18.71
N ALA A 45 -15.22 -7.73 18.91
CA ALA A 45 -16.53 -8.26 18.60
C ALA A 45 -17.58 -7.33 19.23
N PHE A 46 -18.52 -6.83 18.43
CA PHE A 46 -19.64 -6.05 18.92
C PHE A 46 -20.51 -6.93 19.82
N SER A 47 -20.16 -6.96 21.11
CA SER A 47 -21.03 -7.41 22.19
C SER A 47 -21.85 -6.20 22.63
N PHE A 48 -23.14 -6.24 22.38
CA PHE A 48 -24.09 -5.28 22.96
C PHE A 48 -24.10 -5.46 24.47
N SER A 49 -23.41 -4.57 25.19
CA SER A 49 -23.55 -4.46 26.64
C SER A 49 -23.97 -3.06 27.04
N ARG A 50 -25.08 -3.07 27.76
CA ARG A 50 -25.85 -1.96 28.30
C ARG A 50 -25.01 -1.15 29.29
N THR A 51 -25.17 0.16 29.27
CA THR A 51 -24.64 1.07 30.29
C THR A 51 -25.21 0.68 31.65
N SER A 52 -24.33 0.26 32.56
CA SER A 52 -24.61 0.10 33.99
C SER A 52 -23.95 1.28 34.71
N SER A 53 -24.77 2.23 35.16
CA SER A 53 -24.34 3.25 36.12
C SER A 53 -24.71 2.77 37.52
N THR A 54 -23.71 2.83 38.40
CA THR A 54 -23.76 2.46 39.82
C THR A 54 -24.70 3.39 40.58
N GLY A 55 -25.59 2.79 41.37
CA GLY A 55 -26.49 3.47 42.30
C GLY A 55 -27.05 2.44 43.29
N SER A 56 -26.39 2.35 44.44
CA SER A 56 -26.73 1.76 45.73
C SER A 56 -27.75 0.59 45.82
N VAL A 57 -27.22 -0.49 46.40
CA VAL A 57 -27.94 -1.66 46.92
C VAL A 57 -28.92 -1.26 48.02
N HIS A 58 -30.20 -1.56 47.82
CA HIS A 58 -31.04 -2.03 48.91
C HIS A 58 -31.81 -3.28 48.45
N GLN A 59 -31.72 -4.31 49.29
CA GLN A 59 -32.36 -5.61 49.14
C GLN A 59 -33.87 -5.47 48.91
N ILE A 60 -34.45 -6.43 48.18
CA ILE A 60 -35.51 -7.33 48.68
C ILE A 60 -35.78 -8.39 47.59
N SER A 61 -35.63 -9.64 48.00
CA SER A 61 -36.10 -10.82 47.29
C SER A 61 -37.62 -10.83 47.22
N CYS A 62 -38.21 -11.14 46.06
CA CYS A 62 -39.43 -11.96 46.00
C CYS A 62 -39.70 -12.46 44.58
N SER A 63 -39.64 -13.79 44.45
CA SER A 63 -40.43 -14.54 43.47
C SER A 63 -41.92 -14.23 43.66
N SER A 64 -42.68 -14.17 42.56
CA SER A 64 -43.82 -15.06 42.32
C SER A 64 -44.78 -14.49 41.28
N ALA A 65 -45.11 -15.35 40.33
CA ALA A 65 -46.33 -15.30 39.56
C ALA A 65 -47.55 -15.44 40.50
N SER A 66 -48.65 -14.75 40.20
CA SER A 66 -50.01 -15.32 40.24
C SER A 66 -51.10 -14.29 39.93
N SER A 67 -51.96 -14.67 38.99
CA SER A 67 -53.43 -14.55 38.95
C SER A 67 -54.12 -13.23 39.26
N ALA A 68 -54.89 -12.80 38.26
CA ALA A 68 -56.07 -11.97 38.40
C ALA A 68 -57.01 -12.51 39.48
N HIS A 69 -57.41 -11.64 40.39
CA HIS A 69 -58.61 -11.80 41.20
C HIS A 69 -59.28 -10.44 41.27
N ASN A 70 -60.44 -10.34 40.61
CA ASN A 70 -61.33 -9.20 40.75
C ASN A 70 -62.10 -9.38 42.05
N THR A 71 -62.01 -8.41 42.96
CA THR A 71 -62.96 -8.25 44.06
C THR A 71 -63.50 -6.85 44.01
N ASP A 72 -64.78 -6.82 43.69
CA ASP A 72 -65.76 -5.77 43.84
C ASP A 72 -65.97 -5.48 45.34
N ASP A 73 -65.84 -4.22 45.75
CA ASP A 73 -66.41 -3.70 47.00
C ASP A 73 -66.53 -2.17 46.89
N GLU A 74 -67.73 -1.69 47.17
CA GLU A 74 -68.25 -0.35 46.95
C GLU A 74 -67.81 0.68 48.01
N ASP A 75 -67.87 1.96 47.62
CA ASP A 75 -67.92 3.20 48.44
C ASP A 75 -66.61 3.85 48.95
N SER A 76 -65.98 4.69 48.10
CA SER A 76 -65.30 5.94 48.52
C SER A 76 -64.99 6.87 47.31
N ASP A 77 -65.81 7.91 47.10
CA ASP A 77 -65.70 8.92 46.01
C ASP A 77 -64.35 9.71 46.03
N GLY A 78 -63.51 9.53 47.05
CA GLY A 78 -62.14 10.08 47.08
C GLY A 78 -61.08 9.19 46.41
N THR A 79 -61.25 7.86 46.45
CA THR A 79 -60.23 6.88 46.03
C THR A 79 -60.17 6.72 44.52
N THR A 80 -61.31 6.82 43.85
CA THR A 80 -61.43 6.75 42.39
C THR A 80 -60.69 7.90 41.72
N LYS A 81 -60.79 9.13 42.25
CA LYS A 81 -60.07 10.31 41.72
C LYS A 81 -58.55 10.20 41.88
N ALA A 82 -58.06 9.69 43.01
CA ALA A 82 -56.63 9.46 43.24
C ALA A 82 -56.07 8.32 42.36
N ALA A 83 -56.84 7.24 42.18
CA ALA A 83 -56.47 6.13 41.30
C ALA A 83 -56.49 6.54 39.81
N ILE A 84 -57.44 7.39 39.40
CA ILE A 84 -57.49 7.99 38.05
C ILE A 84 -56.28 8.91 37.85
N SER A 85 -55.98 9.81 38.78
CA SER A 85 -54.81 10.69 38.73
C SER A 85 -53.48 9.92 38.65
N TYR A 86 -53.36 8.78 39.34
CA TYR A 86 -52.18 7.92 39.26
C TYR A 86 -52.06 7.23 37.89
N LYS A 87 -53.17 6.74 37.33
CA LYS A 87 -53.22 6.18 35.97
C LYS A 87 -52.87 7.24 34.92
N ASP A 88 -53.34 8.47 35.09
CA ASP A 88 -53.02 9.59 34.20
C ASP A 88 -51.55 9.98 34.28
N ARG A 89 -50.97 10.08 35.48
CA ARG A 89 -49.54 10.34 35.68
C ARG A 89 -48.66 9.26 35.04
N ARG A 90 -49.07 7.99 35.12
CA ARG A 90 -48.39 6.88 34.45
C ARG A 90 -48.48 7.01 32.93
N ARG A 91 -49.64 7.41 32.39
CA ARG A 91 -49.84 7.65 30.96
C ARG A 91 -48.96 8.79 30.46
N GLU A 92 -48.90 9.89 31.20
CA GLU A 92 -48.05 11.04 30.88
C GLU A 92 -46.56 10.67 30.87
N ALA A 93 -46.09 9.97 31.90
CA ALA A 93 -44.70 9.50 31.95
C ALA A 93 -44.36 8.59 30.77
N HIS A 94 -45.28 7.70 30.38
CA HIS A 94 -45.12 6.84 29.21
C HIS A 94 -45.04 7.66 27.90
N THR A 95 -45.94 8.63 27.72
CA THR A 95 -45.90 9.54 26.56
C THR A 95 -44.61 10.35 26.50
N GLN A 96 -44.14 10.89 27.63
CA GLN A 96 -42.88 11.63 27.71
C GLN A 96 -41.67 10.75 27.34
N ALA A 97 -41.63 9.52 27.84
CA ALA A 97 -40.57 8.57 27.51
C ALA A 97 -40.55 8.23 26.01
N GLU A 98 -41.70 8.01 25.40
CA GLU A 98 -41.81 7.73 23.96
C GLU A 98 -41.46 8.97 23.12
N GLN A 99 -41.83 10.18 23.55
CA GLN A 99 -41.42 11.41 22.87
C GLN A 99 -39.89 11.57 22.89
N LYS A 100 -39.26 11.38 24.06
CA LYS A 100 -37.79 11.39 24.19
C LYS A 100 -37.11 10.36 23.28
N ARG A 101 -37.69 9.16 23.17
CA ARG A 101 -37.21 8.13 22.23
C ARG A 101 -37.32 8.60 20.78
N ARG A 102 -38.45 9.20 20.39
CA ARG A 102 -38.67 9.74 19.03
C ARG A 102 -37.71 10.86 18.69
N ASP A 103 -37.46 11.77 19.63
CA ASP A 103 -36.54 12.88 19.45
C ASP A 103 -35.09 12.40 19.29
N ALA A 104 -34.69 11.38 20.06
CA ALA A 104 -33.38 10.75 19.91
C ALA A 104 -33.22 10.09 18.52
N ILE A 105 -34.25 9.38 18.03
CA ILE A 105 -34.24 8.80 16.67
C ILE A 105 -34.16 9.91 15.62
N LYS A 106 -34.94 10.98 15.77
CA LYS A 106 -34.94 12.12 14.84
C LYS A 106 -33.55 12.74 14.75
N LYS A 107 -32.90 12.98 15.89
CA LYS A 107 -31.52 13.45 15.95
C LYS A 107 -30.55 12.49 15.24
N GLY A 108 -30.70 11.18 15.44
CA GLY A 108 -29.88 10.19 14.74
C GLY A 108 -29.99 10.25 13.21
N TYR A 109 -31.17 10.58 12.66
CA TYR A 109 -31.34 10.82 11.22
C TYR A 109 -30.66 12.11 10.75
N GLU A 110 -30.71 13.18 11.55
CA GLU A 110 -30.04 14.45 11.27
C GLU A 110 -28.51 14.26 11.26
N ASP A 111 -27.97 13.56 12.25
CA ASP A 111 -26.54 13.20 12.31
C ASP A 111 -26.12 12.32 11.12
N LEU A 112 -26.96 11.34 10.73
CA LEU A 112 -26.70 10.47 9.60
C LEU A 112 -26.65 11.23 8.26
N GLN A 113 -27.55 12.20 8.06
CA GLN A 113 -27.52 13.07 6.88
C GLN A 113 -26.22 13.89 6.81
N ASN A 114 -25.69 14.32 7.96
CA ASN A 114 -24.48 15.12 8.03
C ASN A 114 -23.20 14.32 7.74
N VAL A 115 -23.17 13.01 7.98
CA VAL A 115 -21.96 12.18 7.75
C VAL A 115 -21.98 11.44 6.43
N VAL A 116 -23.14 11.32 5.77
CA VAL A 116 -23.29 10.64 4.48
C VAL A 116 -23.26 11.69 3.36
N PRO A 117 -22.20 11.77 2.54
CA PRO A 117 -22.04 12.84 1.53
C PRO A 117 -23.20 12.90 0.52
N MET A 118 -23.75 11.74 0.16
CA MET A 118 -24.87 11.62 -0.79
C MET A 118 -26.20 12.14 -0.24
N CYS A 119 -26.28 12.40 1.08
CA CYS A 119 -27.42 13.01 1.74
C CYS A 119 -27.29 14.54 1.85
N GLN A 120 -26.08 15.08 1.69
CA GLN A 120 -25.80 16.52 1.75
C GLN A 120 -25.99 17.22 0.40
N GLN A 121 -25.95 16.46 -0.70
CA GLN A 121 -26.09 17.02 -2.05
C GLN A 121 -27.53 17.55 -2.24
N PRO A 122 -27.72 18.86 -2.53
CA PRO A 122 -29.02 19.38 -2.89
C PRO A 122 -29.44 18.83 -4.25
N ASP A 123 -30.59 18.17 -4.33
CA ASP A 123 -31.18 17.83 -5.63
C ASP A 123 -31.41 19.13 -6.43
N ALA A 124 -31.25 19.05 -7.75
CA ALA A 124 -31.33 20.17 -8.70
C ALA A 124 -32.65 20.99 -8.63
N LEU A 125 -33.62 20.54 -7.83
CA LEU A 125 -34.92 21.17 -7.63
C LEU A 125 -35.08 21.91 -6.28
N GLY A 126 -34.02 22.01 -5.47
CA GLY A 126 -33.98 22.85 -4.28
C GLY A 126 -34.86 22.35 -3.12
N SER A 127 -34.22 21.89 -2.05
CA SER A 127 -34.76 21.82 -0.67
C SER A 127 -35.81 20.75 -0.31
N GLN A 128 -35.90 19.62 -1.02
CA GLN A 128 -36.75 18.53 -0.54
C GLN A 128 -36.02 17.67 0.50
N LYS A 129 -36.48 17.73 1.77
CA LYS A 129 -35.97 16.89 2.87
C LYS A 129 -36.00 15.42 2.43
N LEU A 130 -34.84 14.77 2.36
CA LEU A 130 -34.72 13.36 1.99
C LEU A 130 -35.62 12.48 2.87
N SER A 131 -36.31 11.51 2.26
CA SER A 131 -37.16 10.58 3.00
C SER A 131 -36.32 9.69 3.92
N LYS A 132 -36.90 9.24 5.04
CA LYS A 132 -36.19 8.34 5.99
C LYS A 132 -35.65 7.10 5.29
N ALA A 133 -36.42 6.49 4.40
CA ALA A 133 -36.00 5.34 3.61
C ALA A 133 -34.82 5.68 2.69
N ALA A 134 -34.84 6.83 2.02
CA ALA A 134 -33.74 7.27 1.15
C ALA A 134 -32.44 7.52 1.93
N ILE A 135 -32.52 8.12 3.12
CA ILE A 135 -31.34 8.34 3.99
C ILE A 135 -30.73 6.99 4.35
N LEU A 136 -31.55 6.03 4.80
CA LEU A 136 -31.06 4.70 5.16
C LEU A 136 -30.41 3.99 3.97
N GLN A 137 -31.03 4.03 2.79
CA GLN A 137 -30.48 3.40 1.60
C GLN A 137 -29.13 4.03 1.19
N LYS A 138 -29.07 5.36 1.09
CA LYS A 138 -27.81 6.09 0.80
C LYS A 138 -26.73 5.78 1.82
N SER A 139 -27.10 5.56 3.09
CA SER A 139 -26.16 5.19 4.15
C SER A 139 -25.61 3.78 3.96
N ILE A 140 -26.46 2.82 3.58
CA ILE A 140 -26.04 1.44 3.28
C ILE A 140 -25.04 1.46 2.11
N ASP A 141 -25.39 2.16 1.03
CA ASP A 141 -24.55 2.28 -0.16
C ASP A 141 -23.20 2.92 0.20
N TYR A 142 -23.20 3.95 1.06
CA TYR A 142 -21.98 4.60 1.52
C TYR A 142 -21.11 3.69 2.41
N VAL A 143 -21.71 2.90 3.30
CA VAL A 143 -20.97 1.90 4.09
C VAL A 143 -20.32 0.85 3.18
N GLN A 144 -21.06 0.34 2.18
CA GLN A 144 -20.51 -0.60 1.21
C GLN A 144 -19.34 0.02 0.42
N TYR A 145 -19.49 1.27 -0.01
CA TYR A 145 -18.42 2.03 -0.65
C TYR A 145 -17.19 2.15 0.26
N LEU A 146 -17.35 2.53 1.53
CA LEU A 146 -16.24 2.65 2.48
C LEU A 146 -15.54 1.32 2.72
N ILE A 147 -16.28 0.20 2.81
CA ILE A 147 -15.70 -1.15 2.92
C ILE A 147 -14.84 -1.46 1.69
N GLN A 148 -15.36 -1.18 0.48
CA GLN A 148 -14.63 -1.43 -0.75
C GLN A 148 -13.37 -0.54 -0.86
N GLN A 149 -13.46 0.72 -0.44
CA GLN A 149 -12.31 1.63 -0.45
C GLN A 149 -11.25 1.24 0.56
N LYS A 150 -11.67 0.86 1.77
CA LYS A 150 -10.76 0.32 2.80
C LYS A 150 -10.02 -0.91 2.27
N LYS A 151 -10.74 -1.86 1.67
CA LYS A 151 -10.13 -3.05 1.06
C LYS A 151 -9.11 -2.69 -0.02
N LYS A 152 -9.45 -1.75 -0.91
CA LYS A 152 -8.54 -1.27 -1.96
C LYS A 152 -7.26 -0.67 -1.38
N GLN A 153 -7.38 0.17 -0.35
CA GLN A 153 -6.24 0.78 0.33
C GLN A 153 -5.36 -0.28 1.02
N GLU A 154 -5.97 -1.28 1.66
CA GLU A 154 -5.24 -2.40 2.28
C GLU A 154 -4.45 -3.21 1.24
N GLU A 155 -5.04 -3.48 0.07
CA GLU A 155 -4.36 -4.16 -1.05
C GLU A 155 -3.18 -3.34 -1.60
N GLU A 156 -3.34 -2.02 -1.74
CA GLU A 156 -2.28 -1.12 -2.20
C GLU A 156 -1.12 -1.05 -1.21
N VAL A 157 -1.41 -0.95 0.08
CA VAL A 157 -0.39 -0.98 1.15
C VAL A 157 0.39 -2.29 1.11
N GLU A 158 -0.29 -3.42 0.94
CA GLU A 158 0.35 -4.73 0.85
C GLU A 158 1.23 -4.85 -0.41
N SER A 159 0.76 -4.32 -1.54
CA SER A 159 1.55 -4.26 -2.78
C SER A 159 2.83 -3.43 -2.60
N LEU A 160 2.71 -2.22 -2.04
CA LEU A 160 3.85 -1.34 -1.80
C LEU A 160 4.86 -1.95 -0.83
N ARG A 161 4.40 -2.67 0.20
CA ARG A 161 5.30 -3.41 1.11
C ARG A 161 6.11 -4.47 0.37
N LYS A 162 5.50 -5.21 -0.56
CA LYS A 162 6.20 -6.20 -1.38
C LYS A 162 7.22 -5.55 -2.31
N GLU A 163 6.88 -4.41 -2.91
CA GLU A 163 7.82 -3.66 -3.75
C GLU A 163 9.03 -3.14 -2.96
N VAL A 164 8.78 -2.55 -1.79
CA VAL A 164 9.86 -2.12 -0.88
C VAL A 164 10.75 -3.29 -0.49
N MET A 165 10.18 -4.47 -0.22
CA MET A 165 10.95 -5.67 0.07
C MET A 165 11.82 -6.10 -1.12
N ALA A 166 11.27 -6.13 -2.33
CA ALA A 166 12.03 -6.46 -3.54
C ALA A 166 13.17 -5.47 -3.77
N LEU A 167 12.93 -4.17 -3.61
CA LEU A 167 13.94 -3.12 -3.71
C LEU A 167 15.04 -3.27 -2.65
N LYS A 168 14.68 -3.57 -1.39
CA LYS A 168 15.65 -3.84 -0.32
C LYS A 168 16.54 -5.05 -0.67
N ILE A 169 15.97 -6.13 -1.20
CA ILE A 169 16.71 -7.33 -1.64
C ILE A 169 17.66 -6.98 -2.78
N MET A 170 17.19 -6.27 -3.81
CA MET A 170 18.03 -5.86 -4.93
C MET A 170 19.18 -4.96 -4.48
N LYS A 171 18.91 -3.97 -3.63
CA LYS A 171 19.94 -3.10 -3.06
C LYS A 171 21.00 -3.91 -2.31
N ALA A 172 20.60 -4.83 -1.44
CA ALA A 172 21.53 -5.68 -0.70
C ALA A 172 22.38 -6.55 -1.64
N ASN A 173 21.79 -7.07 -2.73
CA ASN A 173 22.49 -7.83 -3.76
C ASN A 173 23.56 -6.98 -4.47
N TYR A 174 23.21 -5.76 -4.90
CA TYR A 174 24.17 -4.84 -5.52
C TYR A 174 25.30 -4.43 -4.57
N GLU A 175 24.98 -4.11 -3.32
CA GLU A 175 25.99 -3.79 -2.31
C GLU A 175 26.97 -4.95 -2.09
N HIS A 176 26.47 -6.19 -2.10
CA HIS A 176 27.31 -7.39 -2.01
C HIS A 176 28.23 -7.54 -3.24
N ILE A 177 27.71 -7.38 -4.47
CA ILE A 177 28.52 -7.42 -5.70
C ILE A 177 29.60 -6.34 -5.66
N VAL A 178 29.26 -5.11 -5.27
CA VAL A 178 30.21 -4.00 -5.17
C VAL A 178 31.32 -4.30 -4.15
N LYS A 179 30.98 -4.84 -2.98
CA LYS A 179 31.96 -5.24 -1.96
C LYS A 179 32.85 -6.39 -2.45
N ALA A 180 32.29 -7.40 -3.12
CA ALA A 180 33.07 -8.49 -3.70
C ALA A 180 34.06 -7.99 -4.76
N HIS A 181 33.65 -7.06 -5.62
CA HIS A 181 34.53 -6.40 -6.59
C HIS A 181 35.59 -5.50 -5.93
N GLN A 182 35.28 -4.84 -4.81
CA GLN A 182 36.27 -4.05 -4.05
C GLN A 182 37.29 -4.94 -3.32
N ASN A 183 36.86 -6.09 -2.80
CA ASN A 183 37.71 -7.05 -2.09
C ASN A 183 38.54 -7.95 -3.02
N THR A 184 38.37 -7.83 -4.35
CA THR A 184 39.23 -8.48 -5.35
C THR A 184 40.30 -7.48 -5.79
N PRO A 185 41.54 -7.52 -5.29
CA PRO A 185 42.49 -6.39 -5.41
C PRO A 185 43.07 -6.14 -6.81
N GLN A 186 42.57 -6.72 -7.91
CA GLN A 186 43.31 -6.68 -9.19
C GLN A 186 42.52 -6.64 -10.52
N GLN A 187 41.23 -6.32 -10.58
CA GLN A 187 40.59 -6.11 -11.90
C GLN A 187 39.66 -4.89 -11.94
N GLY A 188 40.17 -3.77 -12.47
CA GLY A 188 39.34 -2.89 -13.30
C GLY A 188 39.36 -1.39 -13.04
N LYS A 189 39.90 -0.88 -11.92
CA LYS A 189 39.86 0.58 -11.67
C LYS A 189 41.06 1.39 -12.17
N HIS A 190 42.09 0.76 -12.73
CA HIS A 190 43.26 1.50 -13.23
C HIS A 190 44.12 0.78 -14.28
N GLN A 191 43.53 -0.06 -15.13
CA GLN A 191 44.31 -0.72 -16.19
C GLN A 191 44.54 0.20 -17.41
N VAL A 192 43.66 1.20 -17.60
CA VAL A 192 43.67 2.08 -18.78
C VAL A 192 43.31 3.49 -18.33
N SER A 193 44.17 4.47 -18.63
CA SER A 193 43.96 5.90 -18.32
C SER A 193 42.64 6.40 -18.93
N ASP A 194 41.95 7.31 -18.25
CA ASP A 194 40.73 7.94 -18.77
C ASP A 194 40.98 8.66 -20.10
N GLU A 195 42.21 9.11 -20.32
CA GLU A 195 42.68 9.65 -21.60
C GLU A 195 42.55 8.63 -22.74
N VAL A 196 42.99 7.39 -22.53
CA VAL A 196 42.91 6.33 -23.56
C VAL A 196 41.45 5.94 -23.81
N LYS A 197 40.60 5.95 -22.78
CA LYS A 197 39.16 5.72 -22.94
C LYS A 197 38.51 6.83 -23.77
N PHE A 198 38.89 8.08 -23.52
CA PHE A 198 38.41 9.23 -24.29
C PHE A 198 38.86 9.14 -25.75
N GLN A 199 40.11 8.78 -26.01
CA GLN A 199 40.65 8.59 -27.37
C GLN A 199 39.92 7.48 -28.13
N VAL A 200 39.57 6.37 -27.47
CA VAL A 200 38.76 5.29 -28.09
C VAL A 200 37.36 5.80 -28.44
N PHE A 201 36.70 6.49 -27.51
CA PHE A 201 35.37 7.05 -27.75
C PHE A 201 35.38 8.10 -28.87
N GLN A 202 36.35 9.01 -28.84
CA GLN A 202 36.53 10.03 -29.86
C GLN A 202 36.75 9.37 -31.23
N GLY A 203 37.67 8.42 -31.34
CA GLY A 203 37.91 7.70 -32.59
C GLY A 203 36.66 6.98 -33.11
N LEU A 204 35.84 6.42 -32.22
CA LEU A 204 34.59 5.76 -32.60
C LEU A 204 33.58 6.78 -33.16
N MET A 205 33.37 7.89 -32.45
CA MET A 205 32.44 8.93 -32.85
C MET A 205 32.87 9.63 -34.14
N ASP A 206 34.17 9.90 -34.32
CA ASP A 206 34.71 10.52 -35.53
C ASP A 206 34.51 9.61 -36.75
N ASN A 207 34.75 8.30 -36.61
CA ASN A 207 34.52 7.34 -37.68
C ASN A 207 33.04 7.22 -38.05
N LEU A 208 32.14 7.18 -37.05
CA LEU A 208 30.70 7.15 -37.29
C LEU A 208 30.19 8.45 -37.93
N PHE A 209 30.71 9.59 -37.51
CA PHE A 209 30.34 10.88 -38.09
C PHE A 209 30.81 11.02 -39.54
N GLN A 210 32.03 10.56 -39.85
CA GLN A 210 32.54 10.55 -41.21
C GLN A 210 31.72 9.63 -42.12
N SER A 211 31.37 8.43 -41.66
CA SER A 211 30.52 7.52 -42.45
C SER A 211 29.11 8.09 -42.64
N PHE A 212 28.55 8.74 -41.61
CA PHE A 212 27.27 9.42 -41.69
C PHE A 212 27.28 10.51 -42.78
N ASN A 213 28.29 11.39 -42.76
CA ASN A 213 28.43 12.45 -43.75
C ASN A 213 28.67 11.92 -45.17
N ALA A 214 29.34 10.78 -45.33
CA ALA A 214 29.57 10.16 -46.63
C ALA A 214 28.31 9.46 -47.18
N SER A 215 27.48 8.91 -46.30
CA SER A 215 26.32 8.08 -46.68
C SER A 215 25.00 8.85 -46.79
N ILE A 216 24.93 10.10 -46.31
CA ILE A 216 23.67 10.84 -46.24
C ILE A 216 23.55 11.90 -47.31
N SER A 217 22.45 11.82 -48.06
CA SER A 217 21.96 12.85 -48.96
C SER A 217 20.79 13.61 -48.31
N VAL A 218 20.78 14.93 -48.44
CA VAL A 218 19.74 15.83 -47.88
C VAL A 218 18.82 16.41 -48.96
N ALA A 219 18.73 15.78 -50.13
CA ALA A 219 17.98 16.32 -51.27
C ALA A 219 16.46 16.36 -51.05
N ASN A 220 15.87 15.40 -50.32
CA ASN A 220 14.46 15.38 -49.92
C ASN A 220 14.24 14.43 -48.72
N PHE A 221 13.09 14.53 -48.05
CA PHE A 221 12.81 13.75 -46.82
C PHE A 221 12.82 12.23 -47.06
N ALA A 222 12.30 11.76 -48.21
CA ALA A 222 12.26 10.34 -48.53
C ALA A 222 13.69 9.77 -48.70
N GLU A 223 14.54 10.49 -49.45
CA GLU A 223 15.94 10.13 -49.65
C GLU A 223 16.77 10.23 -48.37
N LEU A 224 16.57 11.28 -47.56
CA LEU A 224 17.18 11.42 -46.25
C LEU A 224 16.83 10.24 -45.34
N SER A 225 15.54 9.91 -45.23
CA SER A 225 15.09 8.80 -44.39
C SER A 225 15.66 7.46 -44.88
N GLY A 226 15.68 7.22 -46.18
CA GLY A 226 16.28 6.01 -46.78
C GLY A 226 17.78 5.90 -46.50
N CYS A 227 18.55 6.97 -46.75
CA CYS A 227 19.98 7.01 -46.48
C CYS A 227 20.32 6.79 -45.00
N VAL A 228 19.54 7.37 -44.08
CA VAL A 228 19.76 7.19 -42.63
C VAL A 228 19.47 5.74 -42.21
N PHE A 229 18.40 5.12 -42.72
CA PHE A 229 18.12 3.71 -42.42
C PHE A 229 19.20 2.79 -42.97
N SER A 230 19.63 2.98 -44.23
CA SER A 230 20.71 2.18 -44.81
C SER A 230 22.03 2.36 -44.05
N TRP A 231 22.36 3.59 -43.63
CA TRP A 231 23.55 3.86 -42.84
C TRP A 231 23.50 3.17 -41.46
N LEU A 232 22.37 3.25 -40.75
CA LEU A 232 22.18 2.56 -39.46
C LEU A 232 22.35 1.03 -39.60
N GLU A 233 21.77 0.45 -40.64
CA GLU A 233 21.85 -0.99 -40.89
C GLU A 233 23.25 -1.44 -41.30
N GLU A 234 24.07 -0.58 -41.91
CA GLU A 234 25.40 -0.95 -42.37
C GLU A 234 26.48 -0.68 -41.30
N TYR A 235 26.44 0.48 -40.64
CA TYR A 235 27.53 0.97 -39.79
C TYR A 235 27.27 0.85 -38.28
N CYS A 236 26.01 0.75 -37.83
CA CYS A 236 25.66 0.73 -36.40
C CYS A 236 25.32 -0.67 -35.86
N LYS A 237 25.62 -1.73 -36.60
CA LYS A 237 25.47 -3.11 -36.10
C LYS A 237 26.48 -3.40 -34.98
N PRO A 238 26.09 -4.19 -33.95
CA PRO A 238 26.98 -4.53 -32.83
C PRO A 238 28.32 -5.12 -33.27
N GLN A 239 28.31 -5.94 -34.33
CA GLN A 239 29.50 -6.57 -34.88
C GLN A 239 30.43 -5.53 -35.54
N THR A 240 29.88 -4.64 -36.38
CA THR A 240 30.63 -3.57 -37.06
C THR A 240 31.25 -2.61 -36.05
N LEU A 241 30.50 -2.20 -35.02
CA LEU A 241 30.99 -1.34 -33.95
C LEU A 241 32.11 -2.00 -33.15
N ARG A 242 32.01 -3.31 -32.91
CA ARG A 242 33.06 -4.08 -32.22
C ARG A 242 34.34 -4.12 -33.06
N GLU A 243 34.23 -4.38 -34.35
CA GLU A 243 35.37 -4.40 -35.28
C GLU A 243 36.04 -3.03 -35.39
N LEU A 244 35.24 -1.97 -35.49
CA LEU A 244 35.71 -0.58 -35.50
C LEU A 244 36.46 -0.24 -34.20
N THR A 245 35.88 -0.58 -33.05
CA THR A 245 36.51 -0.34 -31.74
C THR A 245 37.83 -1.10 -31.60
N LEU A 246 37.88 -2.35 -32.06
CA LEU A 246 39.12 -3.15 -32.07
C LEU A 246 40.17 -2.55 -33.01
N GLY A 247 39.76 -2.01 -34.16
CA GLY A 247 40.63 -1.27 -35.08
C GLY A 247 41.26 -0.03 -34.43
N ILE A 248 40.44 0.78 -33.77
CA ILE A 248 40.89 1.98 -33.05
C ILE A 248 41.84 1.60 -31.91
N LEU A 249 41.52 0.57 -31.12
CA LEU A 249 42.38 0.09 -30.05
C LEU A 249 43.75 -0.37 -30.57
N ARG A 250 43.80 -1.06 -31.72
CA ARG A 250 45.06 -1.45 -32.36
C ARG A 250 45.87 -0.24 -32.82
N GLN A 251 45.21 0.77 -33.40
CA GLN A 251 45.85 2.01 -33.85
C GLN A 251 46.45 2.79 -32.67
N LEU A 252 45.70 2.96 -31.58
CA LEU A 252 46.17 3.62 -30.37
C LEU A 252 47.32 2.87 -29.71
N ASN A 253 47.24 1.53 -29.69
CA ASN A 253 48.34 0.70 -29.19
C ASN A 253 49.64 0.90 -29.99
N ASN A 254 49.54 1.03 -31.32
CA ASN A 254 50.70 1.28 -32.16
C ASN A 254 51.29 2.69 -31.96
N GLN A 255 50.46 3.68 -31.62
CA GLN A 255 50.93 5.05 -31.31
C GLN A 255 51.62 5.17 -29.95
N LEU A 256 51.28 4.30 -29.00
CA LEU A 256 51.91 4.25 -27.68
C LEU A 256 53.26 3.51 -27.68
N HIS A 257 53.56 2.72 -28.72
CA HIS A 257 54.78 1.94 -28.86
C HIS A 257 55.83 2.58 -29.80
N HIS A 258 55.62 3.82 -30.23
CA HIS A 258 56.60 4.68 -30.91
C HIS A 258 57.04 5.83 -30.00
#